data_AF-A0A6I2L4F7-F1
#
_entry.id   AF-A0A6I2L4F7-F1
#
_cell.length_a   1.000
_cell.length_b   1.000
_cell.length_c   1.000
_cell.angle_alpha   90.00
_cell.angle_beta   90.00
_cell.angle_gamma   90.00
#
_symmetry.space_group_name_H-M   'P 1'
#
loop_
_entity.id
_entity.type
_entity.pdbx_description
1 polymer ?
#
loop_
_entity_poly.entity_id
_entity_poly.type
_entity_poly.pdbx_seq_one_letter_code
_entity_poly.pdbx_strand_id
1 'polypeptide(L)'
;MLDDVSRRLATSDLLEKDSRFKIFFCNSSWRLWLYGQHFSDQVGADADTSITRNIYVRESDIASNRMIAPGGGSLADPVHRPLSYFIAHEAAHILVARQFGRLVSFQYPQWLMEGYADYVGKGGDFDFDENYHLFRINSPLMDFQQSGLYRGFHLRISLLLDKQGQTARQIFNHPASEKQIGELLENFAKLSNSASDK
;
A
#
# COMPACT_ATOMS: atom_id res chain seq x y z
N MET A 1 17.86 -6.25 -1.41
CA MET A 1 16.74 -5.42 -1.93
C MET A 1 15.66 -6.27 -2.57
N LEU A 2 15.93 -7.00 -3.69
CA LEU A 2 14.89 -7.81 -4.34
C LEU A 2 14.36 -8.99 -3.49
N ASP A 3 15.19 -9.54 -2.59
CA ASP A 3 14.72 -10.53 -1.61
C ASP A 3 13.68 -9.92 -0.65
N ASP A 4 13.86 -8.65 -0.26
CA ASP A 4 12.89 -7.94 0.58
C ASP A 4 11.62 -7.58 -0.20
N VAL A 5 11.72 -7.26 -1.49
CA VAL A 5 10.54 -7.15 -2.38
C VAL A 5 9.78 -8.48 -2.41
N SER A 6 10.49 -9.60 -2.56
CA SER A 6 9.87 -10.93 -2.61
C SER A 6 9.21 -11.31 -1.28
N ARG A 7 9.86 -10.99 -0.16
CA ARG A 7 9.31 -11.16 1.20
C ARG A 7 8.02 -10.35 1.39
N ARG A 8 8.02 -9.08 0.96
CA ARG A 8 6.86 -8.19 1.03
C ARG A 8 5.71 -8.71 0.17
N LEU A 9 5.99 -9.11 -1.07
CA LEU A 9 4.97 -9.67 -1.97
C LEU A 9 4.36 -10.97 -1.46
N ALA A 10 5.11 -11.76 -0.69
CA ALA A 10 4.61 -13.01 -0.10
C ALA A 10 3.49 -12.81 0.93
N THR A 11 3.24 -11.58 1.41
CA THR A 11 2.06 -11.30 2.25
C THR A 11 0.77 -11.19 1.45
N SER A 12 0.85 -11.06 0.13
CA SER A 12 -0.32 -11.04 -0.75
C SER A 12 -0.75 -12.47 -1.09
N ASP A 13 -1.98 -12.81 -0.73
CA ASP A 13 -2.67 -14.03 -1.19
C ASP A 13 -3.05 -14.00 -2.69
N LEU A 14 -2.84 -12.87 -3.36
CA LEU A 14 -2.98 -12.72 -4.81
C LEU A 14 -1.69 -13.07 -5.56
N LEU A 15 -0.57 -13.29 -4.87
CA LEU A 15 0.70 -13.64 -5.50
C LEU A 15 0.65 -15.08 -6.03
N GLU A 16 0.70 -15.22 -7.35
CA GLU A 16 0.84 -16.52 -8.02
C GLU A 16 2.32 -16.91 -8.21
N LYS A 17 2.61 -18.22 -8.22
CA LYS A 17 3.99 -18.76 -8.29
C LYS A 17 4.78 -18.29 -9.51
N ASP A 18 4.11 -18.00 -10.62
CA ASP A 18 4.69 -17.54 -11.88
C ASP A 18 4.50 -16.04 -12.13
N SER A 19 4.05 -15.28 -11.12
CA SER A 19 3.96 -13.83 -11.19
C SER A 19 5.31 -13.21 -11.54
N ARG A 20 5.35 -12.46 -12.65
CA ARG A 20 6.54 -11.71 -13.09
C ARG A 20 6.26 -10.23 -13.10
N PHE A 21 7.21 -9.42 -12.65
CA PHE A 21 7.12 -7.95 -12.70
C PHE A 21 8.30 -7.42 -13.51
N LYS A 22 8.03 -6.40 -14.33
CA LYS A 22 9.08 -5.66 -15.03
C LYS A 22 9.26 -4.33 -14.33
N ILE A 23 10.46 -4.10 -13.80
CA ILE A 23 10.79 -2.92 -13.02
C ILE A 23 11.79 -2.09 -13.85
N PHE A 24 11.45 -0.84 -14.09
CA PHE A 24 12.25 0.11 -14.84
C PHE A 24 12.68 1.25 -13.91
N PHE A 25 13.98 1.43 -13.77
CA PHE A 25 14.54 2.53 -12.99
C PHE A 25 14.73 3.75 -13.90
N CYS A 26 13.96 4.79 -13.63
CA CYS A 26 14.00 6.06 -14.32
C CYS A 26 15.11 6.94 -13.72
N ASN A 27 16.31 6.83 -14.27
CA ASN A 27 17.48 7.65 -13.93
C ASN A 27 17.39 9.13 -14.40
N SER A 28 16.21 9.59 -14.79
CA SER A 28 15.91 10.97 -15.14
C SER A 28 14.43 11.24 -14.90
N SER A 29 14.11 12.35 -14.23
CA SER A 29 12.74 12.70 -13.81
C SER A 29 11.74 12.74 -14.97
N TRP A 30 12.16 13.21 -16.16
CA TRP A 30 11.29 13.25 -17.35
C TRP A 30 10.81 11.87 -17.81
N ARG A 31 11.56 10.80 -17.55
CA ARG A 31 11.13 9.43 -17.91
C ARG A 31 10.03 8.94 -16.99
N LEU A 32 10.11 9.27 -15.70
CA LEU A 32 9.03 8.99 -14.75
C LEU A 32 7.77 9.80 -15.09
N TRP A 33 7.95 11.08 -15.42
CA TRP A 33 6.87 11.92 -15.93
C TRP A 33 6.16 11.31 -17.15
N LEU A 34 6.91 10.76 -18.10
CA LEU A 34 6.37 10.16 -19.32
C LEU A 34 5.70 8.80 -19.08
N TYR A 35 6.36 7.91 -18.34
CA TYR A 35 5.93 6.52 -18.21
C TYR A 35 5.01 6.26 -17.02
N GLY A 36 5.11 7.06 -15.96
CA GLY A 36 4.27 6.96 -14.77
C GLY A 36 2.92 7.66 -14.90
N GLN A 37 2.49 8.02 -16.12
CA GLN A 37 1.16 8.54 -16.51
C GLN A 37 0.56 9.71 -15.69
N HIS A 38 1.30 10.26 -14.73
CA HIS A 38 0.87 11.28 -13.78
C HIS A 38 1.41 12.67 -14.10
N PHE A 39 2.24 12.80 -15.15
CA PHE A 39 2.89 14.05 -15.54
C PHE A 39 3.57 14.76 -14.34
N SER A 40 4.10 13.98 -13.39
CA SER A 40 4.73 14.45 -12.15
C SER A 40 5.97 13.62 -11.83
N ASP A 41 7.01 14.26 -11.32
CA ASP A 41 8.23 13.63 -10.82
C ASP A 41 8.27 13.51 -9.29
N GLN A 42 7.15 13.81 -8.64
CA GLN A 42 7.02 13.80 -7.18
C GLN A 42 6.65 12.41 -6.63
N VAL A 43 6.20 11.49 -7.49
CA VAL A 43 5.88 10.11 -7.11
C VAL A 43 7.15 9.29 -6.87
N GLY A 44 7.08 8.33 -5.93
CA GLY A 44 8.17 7.41 -5.65
C GLY A 44 8.33 6.40 -6.79
N ALA A 45 7.27 5.64 -7.03
CA ALA A 45 7.12 4.74 -8.15
C ALA A 45 5.69 4.83 -8.66
N ASP A 46 5.43 4.24 -9.82
CA ASP A 46 4.09 4.09 -10.38
C ASP A 46 3.99 2.77 -11.15
N ALA A 47 2.80 2.18 -11.17
CA ALA A 47 2.47 1.02 -11.98
C ALA A 47 1.32 1.32 -12.95
N ASP A 48 1.61 1.12 -14.24
CA ASP A 48 0.56 1.11 -15.25
C ASP A 48 -0.27 -0.18 -15.15
N THR A 49 -1.35 -0.15 -14.38
CA THR A 49 -2.25 -1.29 -14.18
C THR A 49 -3.10 -1.63 -15.43
N SER A 50 -3.16 -0.70 -16.39
CA SER A 50 -4.13 -0.71 -17.49
C SER A 50 -3.58 -1.34 -18.78
N ILE A 51 -2.34 -1.05 -19.18
CA ILE A 51 -1.78 -1.48 -20.47
C ILE A 51 -0.58 -2.40 -20.26
N THR A 52 0.51 -1.88 -19.70
CA THR A 52 1.82 -2.55 -19.68
C THR A 52 2.06 -3.39 -18.44
N ARG A 53 1.47 -3.02 -17.29
CA ARG A 53 1.76 -3.64 -15.98
C ARG A 53 3.25 -3.65 -15.66
N ASN A 54 3.93 -2.60 -16.09
CA ASN A 54 5.30 -2.29 -15.74
C ASN A 54 5.32 -1.39 -14.51
N ILE A 55 6.35 -1.55 -13.69
CA ILE A 55 6.64 -0.68 -12.54
C ILE A 55 7.73 0.29 -12.97
N TYR A 56 7.47 1.58 -12.85
CA TYR A 56 8.44 2.64 -13.10
C TYR A 56 8.82 3.26 -11.77
N VAL A 57 10.11 3.19 -11.44
CA VAL A 57 10.64 3.67 -10.16
C VAL A 57 11.51 4.88 -10.45
N ARG A 58 11.38 5.94 -9.64
CA ARG A 58 12.28 7.09 -9.74
C ARG A 58 13.74 6.71 -9.46
N GLU A 59 14.61 7.69 -9.64
CA GLU A 59 16.01 7.58 -9.24
C GLU A 59 16.17 7.09 -7.79
N SER A 60 17.03 6.10 -7.59
CA SER A 60 17.15 5.40 -6.32
C SER A 60 18.56 4.86 -6.12
N ASP A 61 18.95 4.77 -4.86
CA ASP A 61 20.14 4.07 -4.42
C ASP A 61 19.74 2.61 -4.15
N ILE A 62 19.95 1.76 -5.16
CA ILE A 62 19.63 0.33 -5.10
C ILE A 62 20.45 -0.38 -4.03
N ALA A 63 21.72 -0.01 -3.87
CA ALA A 63 22.62 -0.65 -2.92
C ALA A 63 22.17 -0.40 -1.47
N SER A 64 21.74 0.83 -1.18
CA SER A 64 21.24 1.23 0.14
C SER A 64 19.74 1.02 0.32
N ASN A 65 19.04 0.39 -0.63
CA ASN A 65 17.59 0.18 -0.62
C ASN A 65 16.79 1.49 -0.37
N ARG A 66 17.20 2.59 -1.00
CA ARG A 66 16.66 3.92 -0.72
C ARG A 66 16.18 4.63 -1.98
N MET A 67 15.03 5.29 -1.86
CA MET A 67 14.54 6.21 -2.87
C MET A 67 15.19 7.58 -2.73
N ILE A 68 15.54 8.22 -3.84
CA ILE A 68 16.12 9.56 -3.84
C ILE A 68 14.99 10.57 -4.04
N ALA A 69 14.78 11.44 -3.04
CA ALA A 69 13.73 12.45 -3.10
C ALA A 69 13.99 13.48 -4.22
N PRO A 70 12.94 14.06 -4.82
CA PRO A 70 13.12 15.16 -5.77
C PRO A 70 13.81 16.34 -5.08
N GLY A 71 14.74 16.97 -5.80
CA GLY A 71 15.44 18.17 -5.31
C GLY A 71 16.36 17.95 -4.09
N GLY A 72 16.69 16.71 -3.73
CA GLY A 72 17.61 16.40 -2.62
C GLY A 72 16.97 16.50 -1.22
N GLY A 73 15.64 16.61 -1.13
CA GLY A 73 14.91 16.61 0.14
C GLY A 73 14.90 15.25 0.86
N SER A 74 14.10 15.15 1.92
CA SER A 74 13.82 13.87 2.59
C SER A 74 12.44 13.35 2.18
N LEU A 75 12.33 12.05 1.94
CA LEU A 75 11.03 11.40 1.77
C LEU A 75 10.32 11.32 3.12
N ALA A 76 9.00 11.38 3.10
CA ALA A 76 8.19 11.14 4.28
C ALA A 76 8.33 9.66 4.70
N ASP A 77 8.67 9.46 5.97
CA ASP A 77 8.83 8.13 6.59
C ASP A 77 9.80 7.20 5.84
N PRO A 78 11.07 7.60 5.65
CA PRO A 78 12.02 6.85 4.82
C PRO A 78 12.46 5.53 5.45
N VAL A 79 12.28 5.39 6.78
CA VAL A 79 12.61 4.17 7.52
C VAL A 79 11.64 3.06 7.18
N HIS A 80 10.34 3.36 7.15
CA HIS A 80 9.30 2.37 6.82
C HIS A 80 8.94 2.32 5.32
N ARG A 81 9.52 3.20 4.51
CA ARG A 81 9.31 3.26 3.05
C ARG A 81 10.63 3.18 2.26
N PRO A 82 11.38 2.07 2.38
CA PRO A 82 12.56 1.84 1.54
C PRO A 82 12.19 1.63 0.06
N LEU A 83 13.19 1.55 -0.83
CA LEU A 83 12.98 1.24 -2.25
C LEU A 83 12.16 -0.05 -2.46
N SER A 84 12.45 -1.09 -1.68
CA SER A 84 11.71 -2.37 -1.74
C SER A 84 10.23 -2.23 -1.39
N TYR A 85 9.86 -1.32 -0.48
CA TYR A 85 8.46 -1.00 -0.17
C TYR A 85 7.75 -0.43 -1.40
N PHE A 86 8.34 0.55 -2.08
CA PHE A 86 7.71 1.17 -3.26
C PHE A 86 7.50 0.15 -4.38
N ILE A 87 8.50 -0.70 -4.65
CA ILE A 87 8.37 -1.76 -5.66
C ILE A 87 7.25 -2.73 -5.29
N ALA A 88 7.17 -3.17 -4.03
CA ALA A 88 6.14 -4.09 -3.57
C ALA A 88 4.74 -3.47 -3.60
N HIS A 89 4.61 -2.19 -3.23
CA HIS A 89 3.36 -1.40 -3.32
C HIS A 89 2.84 -1.37 -4.75
N GLU A 90 3.69 -0.99 -5.72
CA GLU A 90 3.29 -0.94 -7.13
C GLU A 90 3.02 -2.33 -7.72
N ALA A 91 3.77 -3.35 -7.29
CA ALA A 91 3.50 -4.73 -7.67
C ALA A 91 2.14 -5.23 -7.14
N ALA A 92 1.70 -4.78 -5.95
CA ALA A 92 0.39 -5.11 -5.41
C ALA A 92 -0.75 -4.55 -6.28
N HIS A 93 -0.62 -3.32 -6.79
CA HIS A 93 -1.57 -2.76 -7.77
C HIS A 93 -1.66 -3.63 -9.03
N ILE A 94 -0.53 -4.15 -9.52
CA ILE A 94 -0.51 -5.08 -10.67
C ILE A 94 -1.17 -6.42 -10.33
N LEU A 95 -0.97 -6.97 -9.12
CA LEU A 95 -1.63 -8.20 -8.67
C LEU A 95 -3.15 -8.04 -8.66
N VAL A 96 -3.65 -6.94 -8.07
CA VAL A 96 -5.07 -6.58 -8.10
C VAL A 96 -5.56 -6.46 -9.54
N ALA A 97 -4.82 -5.76 -10.41
CA ALA A 97 -5.20 -5.61 -11.82
C ALA A 97 -5.18 -6.91 -12.62
N ARG A 98 -4.33 -7.88 -12.26
CA ARG A 98 -4.34 -9.22 -12.84
C ARG A 98 -5.57 -10.00 -12.40
N GLN A 99 -5.95 -9.88 -11.14
CA GLN A 99 -7.02 -10.67 -10.57
C GLN A 99 -8.42 -10.14 -10.89
N PHE A 100 -8.61 -8.81 -10.85
CA PHE A 100 -9.94 -8.18 -10.96
C PHE A 100 -10.13 -7.37 -12.24
N GLY A 101 -9.08 -7.21 -13.04
CA GLY A 101 -9.14 -6.58 -14.36
C GLY A 101 -8.36 -5.28 -14.47
N ARG A 102 -8.23 -4.76 -15.69
CA ARG A 102 -7.35 -3.61 -16.01
C ARG A 102 -7.91 -2.25 -15.57
N LEU A 103 -9.18 -2.17 -15.17
CA LEU A 103 -9.88 -0.93 -14.81
C LEU A 103 -10.09 -0.76 -13.29
N VAL A 104 -9.30 -1.48 -12.49
CA VAL A 104 -9.42 -1.51 -11.02
C VAL A 104 -9.38 -0.12 -10.38
N SER A 105 -8.57 0.80 -10.92
CA SER A 105 -8.45 2.17 -10.41
C SER A 105 -9.74 3.00 -10.54
N PHE A 106 -10.67 2.62 -11.44
CA PHE A 106 -11.99 3.23 -11.56
C PHE A 106 -13.08 2.45 -10.82
N GLN A 107 -12.83 1.17 -10.53
CA GLN A 107 -13.80 0.26 -9.95
C GLN A 107 -13.79 0.31 -8.42
N TYR A 108 -12.62 0.48 -7.81
CA TYR A 108 -12.44 0.36 -6.37
C TYR A 108 -12.17 1.70 -5.69
N PRO A 109 -12.65 1.89 -4.45
CA PRO A 109 -12.36 3.11 -3.70
C PRO A 109 -10.87 3.20 -3.37
N GLN A 110 -10.35 4.43 -3.30
CA GLN A 110 -8.93 4.69 -3.09
C GLN A 110 -8.38 4.03 -1.81
N TRP A 111 -9.14 4.02 -0.72
CA TRP A 111 -8.69 3.41 0.54
C TRP A 111 -8.39 1.91 0.39
N LEU A 112 -9.12 1.21 -0.48
CA LEU A 112 -8.93 -0.22 -0.70
C LEU A 112 -7.70 -0.46 -1.58
N MET A 113 -7.59 0.29 -2.68
CA MET A 113 -6.45 0.18 -3.60
C MET A 113 -5.13 0.53 -2.90
N GLU A 114 -5.03 1.74 -2.33
CA GLU A 114 -3.80 2.21 -1.69
C GLU A 114 -3.55 1.54 -0.34
N GLY A 115 -4.61 1.21 0.41
CA GLY A 115 -4.46 0.49 1.67
C GLY A 115 -3.92 -0.91 1.48
N TYR A 116 -4.41 -1.65 0.46
CA TYR A 116 -3.92 -3.00 0.17
C TYR A 116 -2.50 -2.98 -0.38
N ALA A 117 -2.20 -2.02 -1.25
CA ALA A 117 -0.85 -1.81 -1.72
C ALA A 117 0.11 -1.43 -0.58
N ASP A 118 -0.31 -0.58 0.37
CA ASP A 118 0.51 -0.25 1.55
C ASP A 118 0.67 -1.45 2.50
N TYR A 119 -0.36 -2.28 2.65
CA TYR A 119 -0.30 -3.55 3.40
C TYR A 119 0.78 -4.48 2.85
N VAL A 120 0.73 -4.77 1.55
CA VAL A 120 1.74 -5.59 0.88
C VAL A 120 3.10 -4.90 0.90
N GLY A 121 3.13 -3.60 0.62
CA GLY A 121 4.32 -2.76 0.61
C GLY A 121 5.07 -2.80 1.94
N LYS A 122 4.38 -2.70 3.07
CA LYS A 122 5.01 -2.80 4.41
C LYS A 122 5.32 -4.23 4.83
N GLY A 123 4.71 -5.25 4.22
CA GLY A 123 5.12 -6.64 4.37
C GLY A 123 5.17 -7.13 5.82
N GLY A 124 4.21 -6.72 6.65
CA GLY A 124 4.15 -7.05 8.08
C GLY A 124 4.84 -6.07 9.03
N ASP A 125 5.48 -5.01 8.53
CA ASP A 125 6.15 -3.99 9.35
C ASP A 125 5.16 -2.93 9.92
N PHE A 126 3.85 -3.22 9.94
CA PHE A 126 2.80 -2.30 10.40
C PHE A 126 2.31 -2.69 11.79
N ASP A 127 2.43 -1.77 12.75
CA ASP A 127 1.89 -1.95 14.10
C ASP A 127 0.39 -1.64 14.12
N PHE A 128 -0.44 -2.68 14.13
CA PHE A 128 -1.88 -2.50 14.17
C PHE A 128 -2.35 -1.77 15.43
N ASP A 129 -1.81 -2.09 16.60
CA ASP A 129 -2.32 -1.61 17.88
C ASP A 129 -1.97 -0.13 18.10
N GLU A 130 -0.76 0.28 17.70
CA GLU A 130 -0.36 1.70 17.68
C GLU A 130 -1.28 2.51 16.76
N ASN A 131 -1.49 2.03 15.54
CA ASN A 131 -2.28 2.75 14.54
C ASN A 131 -3.77 2.75 14.90
N TYR A 132 -4.26 1.69 15.54
CA TYR A 132 -5.60 1.65 16.11
C TYR A 132 -5.76 2.66 17.24
N HIS A 133 -4.77 2.79 18.13
CA HIS A 133 -4.76 3.84 19.16
C HIS A 133 -4.79 5.25 18.53
N LEU A 134 -3.98 5.51 17.50
CA LEU A 134 -4.00 6.79 16.77
C LEU A 134 -5.37 7.09 16.15
N PHE A 135 -6.05 6.06 15.62
CA PHE A 135 -7.43 6.19 15.15
C PHE A 135 -8.39 6.58 16.29
N ARG A 136 -8.30 5.94 17.46
CA ARG A 136 -9.18 6.19 18.61
C ARG A 136 -9.10 7.61 19.14
N ILE A 137 -7.94 8.24 19.04
CA ILE A 137 -7.74 9.64 19.45
C ILE A 137 -7.98 10.64 18.31
N ASN A 138 -8.51 10.20 17.16
CA ASN A 138 -8.72 11.02 15.96
C ASN A 138 -7.45 11.77 15.52
N SER A 139 -6.30 11.09 15.54
CA SER A 139 -5.02 11.70 15.16
C SER A 139 -5.01 12.13 13.69
N PRO A 140 -4.51 13.33 13.35
CA PRO A 140 -4.37 13.76 11.95
C PRO A 140 -3.41 12.88 11.14
N LEU A 141 -2.57 12.07 11.80
CA LEU A 141 -1.72 11.07 11.14
C LEU A 141 -2.53 9.95 10.46
N MET A 142 -3.80 9.77 10.84
CA MET A 142 -4.70 8.77 10.26
C MET A 142 -5.47 9.31 9.04
N ASP A 143 -5.47 10.62 8.85
CA ASP A 143 -6.12 11.29 7.73
C ASP A 143 -5.13 11.42 6.56
N PHE A 144 -5.48 10.81 5.42
CA PHE A 144 -4.66 10.87 4.21
C PHE A 144 -4.51 12.30 3.67
N GLN A 145 -5.55 13.13 3.74
CA GLN A 145 -5.51 14.51 3.23
C GLN A 145 -4.62 15.41 4.09
N GLN A 146 -4.45 15.08 5.37
CA GLN A 146 -3.61 15.87 6.29
C GLN A 146 -2.17 15.35 6.35
N SER A 147 -1.98 14.03 6.39
CA SER A 147 -0.65 13.42 6.55
C SER A 147 0.05 13.12 5.23
N GLY A 148 -0.70 12.95 4.13
CA GLY A 148 -0.19 12.41 2.87
C GLY A 148 0.21 10.94 2.93
N LEU A 149 -0.06 10.23 4.04
CA LEU A 149 0.33 8.83 4.25
C LEU A 149 -0.90 7.92 4.26
N TYR A 150 -0.75 6.69 3.78
CA TYR A 150 -1.83 5.70 3.70
C TYR A 150 -2.13 4.98 5.03
N ARG A 151 -1.68 5.54 6.16
CA ARG A 151 -1.76 4.91 7.48
C ARG A 151 -3.18 4.50 7.88
N GLY A 152 -4.14 5.40 7.67
CA GLY A 152 -5.56 5.11 7.90
C GLY A 152 -6.12 4.04 6.97
N PHE A 153 -5.67 4.01 5.71
CA PHE A 153 -6.10 2.99 4.74
C PHE A 153 -5.53 1.62 5.09
N HIS A 154 -4.24 1.54 5.45
CA HIS A 154 -3.60 0.32 5.93
C HIS A 154 -4.33 -0.26 7.12
N LEU A 155 -4.63 0.54 8.15
CA LEU A 155 -5.33 0.08 9.36
C LEU A 155 -6.63 -0.67 9.01
N ARG A 156 -7.39 -0.17 8.04
CA ARG A 156 -8.64 -0.78 7.58
C ARG A 156 -8.39 -2.14 6.92
N ILE A 157 -7.34 -2.25 6.12
CA ILE A 157 -6.97 -3.50 5.47
C ILE A 157 -6.48 -4.53 6.48
N SER A 158 -5.60 -4.15 7.42
CA SER A 158 -5.16 -5.04 8.50
C SER A 158 -6.32 -5.50 9.39
N LEU A 159 -7.33 -4.65 9.62
CA LEU A 159 -8.53 -5.07 10.34
C LEU A 159 -9.24 -6.22 9.60
N LEU A 160 -9.43 -6.10 8.28
CA LEU A 160 -10.13 -7.11 7.49
C LEU A 160 -9.30 -8.39 7.31
N LEU A 161 -8.02 -8.26 6.95
CA LEU A 161 -7.14 -9.39 6.69
C LEU A 161 -6.67 -10.06 7.98
N ASP A 162 -6.02 -9.30 8.87
CA ASP A 162 -5.31 -9.88 10.02
C ASP A 162 -6.24 -10.15 11.21
N LYS A 163 -7.21 -9.25 11.46
CA LYS A 163 -8.09 -9.37 12.63
C LYS A 163 -9.40 -10.10 12.34
N GLN A 164 -9.93 -9.99 11.11
CA GLN A 164 -11.15 -10.70 10.70
C GLN A 164 -10.89 -11.95 9.86
N GLY A 165 -9.64 -12.18 9.43
CA GLY A 165 -9.26 -13.38 8.67
C GLY A 165 -9.83 -13.43 7.24
N GLN A 166 -10.22 -12.28 6.68
CA GLN A 166 -10.64 -12.21 5.29
C GLN A 166 -9.45 -12.37 4.35
N THR A 167 -9.73 -12.79 3.12
CA THR A 167 -8.77 -12.83 2.00
C THR A 167 -8.89 -11.56 1.17
N ALA A 168 -7.84 -11.17 0.43
CA ALA A 168 -7.95 -10.03 -0.47
C ALA A 168 -9.05 -10.27 -1.51
N ARG A 169 -9.18 -11.53 -1.97
CA ARG A 169 -10.24 -11.92 -2.90
C ARG A 169 -11.64 -11.66 -2.36
N GLN A 170 -11.88 -11.90 -1.07
CA GLN A 170 -13.17 -11.57 -0.44
C GLN A 170 -13.39 -10.06 -0.36
N ILE A 171 -12.38 -9.29 0.09
CA ILE A 171 -12.49 -7.84 0.28
C ILE A 171 -12.74 -7.13 -1.06
N PHE A 172 -12.04 -7.52 -2.12
CA PHE A 172 -12.21 -6.91 -3.45
C PHE A 172 -13.48 -7.36 -4.18
N ASN A 173 -14.02 -8.55 -3.92
CA ASN A 173 -15.31 -8.96 -4.49
C ASN A 173 -16.50 -8.31 -3.75
N HIS A 174 -16.33 -8.03 -2.46
CA HIS A 174 -17.36 -7.40 -1.64
C HIS A 174 -16.79 -6.24 -0.81
N PRO A 175 -16.39 -5.12 -1.46
CA PRO A 175 -15.81 -3.99 -0.74
C PRO A 175 -16.78 -3.43 0.29
N ALA A 176 -16.34 -3.36 1.54
CA ALA A 176 -17.10 -2.69 2.57
C ALA A 176 -17.19 -1.18 2.27
N SER A 177 -18.34 -0.58 2.53
CA SER A 177 -18.48 0.87 2.53
C SER A 177 -17.65 1.51 3.66
N GLU A 178 -17.29 2.78 3.49
CA GLU A 178 -16.64 3.59 4.54
C GLU A 178 -17.37 3.49 5.89
N LYS A 179 -18.71 3.56 5.85
CA LYS A 179 -19.55 3.44 7.05
C LYS A 179 -19.38 2.08 7.73
N GLN A 180 -19.42 0.98 6.97
CA GLN A 180 -19.25 -0.36 7.52
C GLN A 180 -17.85 -0.54 8.13
N ILE A 181 -16.81 -0.02 7.48
CA ILE A 181 -15.45 -0.05 8.02
C ILE A 181 -15.35 0.73 9.33
N GLY A 182 -15.97 1.91 9.40
CA GLY A 182 -16.05 2.71 10.63
C GLY A 182 -16.71 1.93 11.78
N GLU A 183 -17.86 1.31 11.51
CA GLU A 183 -18.58 0.47 12.48
C GLU A 183 -17.73 -0.73 12.94
N LEU A 184 -16.99 -1.38 12.03
CA LEU A 184 -16.10 -2.48 12.38
C LEU A 184 -14.94 -2.02 13.27
N LEU A 185 -14.31 -0.88 12.96
CA LEU A 185 -13.26 -0.29 13.79
C LEU A 185 -13.78 0.10 15.17
N GLU A 186 -14.98 0.68 15.29
CA GLU A 186 -15.58 1.03 16.58
C GLU A 186 -15.93 -0.22 17.42
N ASN A 187 -16.45 -1.26 16.78
CA ASN A 187 -16.82 -2.50 17.46
C ASN A 187 -15.61 -3.31 17.92
N PHE A 188 -14.48 -3.23 17.19
CA PHE A 188 -13.22 -3.85 17.62
C PHE A 188 -12.80 -3.38 19.02
N ALA A 189 -12.95 -2.08 19.35
CA ALA A 189 -12.65 -1.54 20.68
C ALA A 189 -13.53 -2.12 21.78
N LYS A 190 -14.81 -2.38 21.49
CA LYS A 190 -15.74 -2.92 22.49
C LYS A 190 -15.34 -4.35 22.86
N LEU A 191 -14.91 -5.14 21.88
CA LEU A 191 -14.46 -6.51 22.08
C LEU A 191 -13.12 -6.56 22.82
N SER A 192 -12.16 -5.70 22.47
CA SER A 192 -10.85 -5.66 23.14
C SER A 192 -10.97 -5.29 24.63
N ASN A 193 -11.81 -4.31 24.97
CA ASN A 193 -12.00 -3.88 26.36
C ASN A 193 -12.71 -4.95 27.22
N SER A 194 -13.57 -5.77 26.62
CA SER A 194 -14.25 -6.86 27.34
C SER A 194 -13.35 -8.06 27.65
N ALA A 195 -12.21 -8.18 26.94
CA ALA A 195 -11.24 -9.25 27.13
C ALA A 195 -10.18 -8.90 28.20
N SER A 196 -9.95 -7.62 28.48
CA SER A 196 -9.03 -7.13 29.51
C SER A 196 -9.63 -7.08 30.93
N ASP A 197 -10.95 -7.21 31.06
CA ASP A 197 -11.68 -7.20 32.34
C ASP A 197 -11.98 -8.63 32.88
N LYS A 198 -11.31 -9.66 32.34
CA LYS A 198 -11.37 -11.05 32.82
C LYS A 198 -9.99 -11.55 33.21
#